data_AF-A0A969DK24-F1
#
_entry.id   AF-A0A969DK24-F1
#
_cell.length_a   1.000
_cell.length_b   1.000
_cell.length_c   1.000
_cell.angle_alpha   90.00
_cell.angle_beta   90.00
_cell.angle_gamma   90.00
#
_symmetry.space_group_name_H-M   'P 1'
#
loop_
_entity.id
_entity.type
_entity.pdbx_description
1 polymer ?
#
loop_
_entity_poly.entity_id
_entity_poly.type
_entity_poly.pdbx_seq_one_letter_code
_entity_poly.pdbx_strand_id
1 'polypeptide(L)'
;MVTVCYAERAIYEIPDADLSADRIRKVIREVERRLLRSEEGSARPTLSIPHLLAGESSAYYHGYVLALMGVQQTREFFLKRDGHLMDNPRIGPDLREHYWKPGNSRRFPDFIESLTGTPLSANALAKSVNRTPDEAVAEAKKRFERGASVPSHTAPIRLGAHVRVVHGHKVVTSASEQAGGEGFASACADFRTWIKAGV
;
A
#
# COMPACT_ATOMS: atom_id res chain seq x y z
N MET A 1 -0.83 -2.48 -12.83
CA MET A 1 -1.57 -3.50 -12.04
C MET A 1 -2.86 -3.92 -12.71
N VAL A 2 -3.75 -2.99 -13.06
CA VAL A 2 -5.06 -3.31 -13.68
C VAL A 2 -4.95 -4.13 -14.98
N THR A 3 -3.90 -3.93 -15.79
CA THR A 3 -3.63 -4.74 -17.00
C THR A 3 -3.60 -6.24 -16.71
N VAL A 4 -3.00 -6.65 -15.59
CA VAL A 4 -2.90 -8.06 -15.19
C VAL A 4 -4.28 -8.63 -14.90
N CYS A 5 -5.11 -7.89 -14.17
CA CYS A 5 -6.47 -8.31 -13.83
C CYS A 5 -7.36 -8.48 -15.07
N TYR A 6 -7.24 -7.58 -16.06
CA TYR A 6 -7.97 -7.73 -17.31
C TYR A 6 -7.42 -8.84 -18.20
N ALA A 7 -6.11 -9.08 -18.16
CA ALA A 7 -5.48 -10.17 -18.90
C ALA A 7 -5.96 -11.52 -18.34
N GLU A 8 -5.93 -11.68 -17.02
CA GLU A 8 -6.44 -12.87 -16.33
C GLU A 8 -7.93 -13.09 -16.57
N ARG A 9 -8.75 -12.04 -16.46
CA ARG A 9 -10.18 -12.12 -16.82
C ARG A 9 -10.39 -12.59 -18.25
N ALA A 10 -9.62 -12.03 -19.20
CA ALA A 10 -9.73 -12.40 -20.61
C ALA A 10 -9.33 -13.85 -20.86
N ILE A 11 -8.44 -14.44 -20.06
CA ILE A 11 -8.12 -15.88 -20.11
C ILE A 11 -9.32 -16.70 -19.64
N TYR A 12 -9.93 -16.34 -18.50
CA TYR A 12 -11.11 -17.05 -17.97
C TYR A 12 -12.38 -16.89 -18.81
N GLU A 13 -12.45 -15.88 -19.67
CA GLU A 13 -13.54 -15.68 -20.64
C GLU A 13 -13.36 -16.51 -21.93
N ILE A 14 -12.24 -17.22 -22.11
CA ILE A 14 -12.03 -18.15 -23.25
C ILE A 14 -12.87 -19.41 -23.02
N PRO A 15 -13.74 -19.82 -23.96
CA PRO A 15 -14.41 -21.12 -23.87
C PRO A 15 -13.41 -22.27 -23.83
N ASP A 16 -13.66 -23.30 -23.02
CA ASP A 16 -12.75 -24.43 -22.84
C ASP A 16 -12.36 -25.12 -24.17
N ALA A 17 -13.28 -25.21 -25.13
CA ALA A 17 -13.04 -25.78 -26.46
C ALA A 17 -12.02 -24.99 -27.30
N ASP A 18 -11.87 -23.69 -27.03
CA ASP A 18 -10.97 -22.78 -27.72
C ASP A 18 -9.68 -22.49 -26.92
N LEU A 19 -9.56 -23.07 -25.71
CA LEU A 19 -8.44 -22.83 -24.80
C LEU A 19 -7.15 -23.40 -25.37
N SER A 20 -6.26 -22.51 -25.76
CA SER A 20 -4.95 -22.85 -26.31
C SER A 20 -3.91 -21.79 -25.93
N ALA A 21 -2.63 -22.18 -25.96
CA ALA A 21 -1.53 -21.25 -25.70
C ALA A 21 -1.54 -20.04 -26.66
N ASP A 22 -1.87 -20.25 -27.94
CA ASP A 22 -2.01 -19.18 -28.91
C ASP A 22 -3.17 -18.24 -28.58
N ARG A 23 -4.31 -18.79 -28.18
CA ARG A 23 -5.47 -17.99 -27.78
C ARG A 23 -5.15 -17.14 -26.55
N ILE A 24 -4.51 -17.72 -25.53
CA ILE A 24 -4.04 -17.02 -24.32
C ILE A 24 -3.09 -15.87 -24.69
N ARG A 25 -2.04 -16.15 -25.49
CA ARG A 25 -1.08 -15.11 -25.93
C ARG A 25 -1.78 -13.96 -26.65
N LYS A 26 -2.74 -14.29 -27.53
CA LYS A 26 -3.50 -13.31 -28.31
C LYS A 26 -4.34 -12.40 -27.40
N VAL A 27 -5.18 -12.97 -26.52
CA VAL A 27 -6.06 -12.15 -25.67
C VAL A 27 -5.26 -11.28 -24.69
N ILE A 28 -4.13 -11.77 -24.18
CA ILE A 28 -3.26 -10.98 -23.31
C ILE A 28 -2.65 -9.81 -24.09
N ARG A 29 -2.17 -10.03 -25.32
CA ARG A 29 -1.64 -8.94 -26.16
C ARG A 29 -2.71 -7.90 -26.48
N GLU A 30 -3.94 -8.33 -26.76
CA GLU A 30 -5.08 -7.43 -27.00
C GLU A 30 -5.37 -6.57 -25.77
N VAL A 31 -5.34 -7.15 -24.56
CA VAL A 31 -5.50 -6.42 -23.30
C VAL A 31 -4.37 -5.41 -23.09
N GLU A 32 -3.12 -5.81 -23.30
CA GLU A 32 -1.95 -4.93 -23.18
C GLU A 32 -2.06 -3.72 -24.11
N ARG A 33 -2.33 -3.96 -25.40
CA ARG A 33 -2.48 -2.88 -26.39
C ARG A 33 -3.58 -1.91 -25.99
N ARG A 34 -4.74 -2.44 -25.59
CA ARG A 34 -5.89 -1.64 -25.20
C ARG A 34 -5.63 -0.78 -23.96
N LEU A 35 -5.05 -1.36 -22.91
CA LEU A 35 -4.90 -0.68 -21.61
C LEU A 35 -3.63 0.15 -21.50
N LEU A 36 -2.55 -0.26 -22.15
CA LEU A 36 -1.27 0.46 -22.12
C LEU A 36 -1.12 1.45 -23.29
N ARG A 37 -2.06 1.43 -24.25
CA ARG A 37 -2.03 2.30 -25.44
C ARG A 37 -0.70 2.18 -26.21
N SER A 38 -0.18 0.95 -26.28
CA SER A 38 1.08 0.61 -26.93
C SER A 38 0.84 -0.50 -27.93
N GLU A 39 1.12 -0.27 -29.21
CA GLU A 39 0.95 -1.28 -30.28
C GLU A 39 1.87 -2.49 -30.08
N GLU A 40 3.05 -2.25 -29.52
CA GLU A 40 3.99 -3.30 -29.15
C GLU A 40 3.55 -4.07 -27.91
N GLY A 41 2.51 -3.62 -27.19
CA GLY A 41 2.03 -4.19 -25.93
C GLY A 41 2.89 -3.75 -24.73
N SER A 42 3.00 -4.60 -23.70
CA SER A 42 3.74 -4.25 -22.49
C SER A 42 5.26 -4.42 -22.66
N ALA A 43 6.03 -3.41 -22.24
CA ALA A 43 7.51 -3.48 -22.20
C ALA A 43 8.01 -4.67 -21.37
N ARG A 44 7.25 -5.04 -20.33
CA ARG A 44 7.41 -6.31 -19.62
C ARG A 44 6.14 -7.15 -19.88
N PRO A 45 6.20 -8.20 -20.70
CA PRO A 45 5.03 -8.99 -21.05
C PRO A 45 4.27 -9.46 -19.80
N THR A 46 2.94 -9.34 -19.82
CA THR A 46 2.07 -9.72 -18.69
C THR A 46 2.24 -11.19 -18.32
N LEU A 47 2.48 -12.06 -19.30
CA LEU A 47 2.80 -13.48 -19.06
C LEU A 47 4.12 -13.72 -18.31
N SER A 48 5.01 -12.73 -18.20
CA SER A 48 6.24 -12.85 -17.39
C SER A 48 6.00 -12.70 -15.88
N ILE A 49 4.75 -12.50 -15.46
CA ILE A 49 4.36 -12.33 -14.07
C ILE A 49 4.11 -13.71 -13.45
N PRO A 50 4.89 -14.12 -12.43
CA PRO A 50 4.82 -15.48 -11.88
C PRO A 50 3.43 -15.88 -11.37
N HIS A 51 2.69 -14.93 -10.79
CA HIS A 51 1.37 -15.19 -10.22
C HIS A 51 0.33 -15.68 -11.25
N LEU A 52 0.48 -15.35 -12.53
CA LEU A 52 -0.41 -15.86 -13.58
C LEU A 52 -0.08 -17.31 -13.99
N LEU A 53 1.12 -17.78 -13.65
CA LEU A 53 1.62 -19.10 -14.02
C LEU A 53 1.55 -20.10 -12.86
N ALA A 54 1.41 -19.60 -11.63
CA ALA A 54 1.26 -20.42 -10.44
C ALA A 54 -0.24 -20.66 -10.16
N GLY A 55 -0.66 -21.93 -10.16
CA GLY A 55 -2.07 -22.30 -9.93
C GLY A 55 -2.65 -21.78 -8.62
N GLU A 56 -1.81 -21.68 -7.58
CA GLU A 56 -2.16 -21.15 -6.25
C GLU A 56 -2.32 -19.63 -6.18
N SER A 57 -2.00 -18.90 -7.27
CA SER A 57 -2.02 -17.43 -7.34
C SER A 57 -3.09 -16.89 -8.30
N SER A 58 -4.07 -17.70 -8.65
CA SER A 58 -5.23 -17.27 -9.44
C SER A 58 -5.95 -16.08 -8.80
N ALA A 59 -6.31 -15.08 -9.62
CA ALA A 59 -6.93 -13.82 -9.23
C ALA A 59 -6.15 -12.93 -8.25
N TYR A 60 -4.88 -13.25 -7.94
CA TYR A 60 -4.14 -12.59 -6.87
C TYR A 60 -3.96 -11.07 -7.10
N TYR A 61 -3.77 -10.66 -8.37
CA TYR A 61 -3.59 -9.24 -8.70
C TYR A 61 -4.85 -8.40 -8.49
N HIS A 62 -6.02 -9.01 -8.52
CA HIS A 62 -7.28 -8.32 -8.19
C HIS A 62 -7.26 -7.85 -6.73
N GLY A 63 -6.67 -8.63 -5.84
CA GLY A 63 -6.45 -8.26 -4.43
C GLY A 63 -5.64 -6.96 -4.27
N TYR A 64 -4.58 -6.76 -5.06
CA TYR A 64 -3.81 -5.51 -5.03
C TYR A 64 -4.63 -4.29 -5.46
N VAL A 65 -5.50 -4.44 -6.46
CA VAL A 65 -6.37 -3.33 -6.91
C VAL A 65 -7.42 -3.01 -5.84
N LEU A 66 -8.06 -4.02 -5.25
CA LEU A 66 -9.01 -3.86 -4.15
C LEU A 66 -8.36 -3.21 -2.92
N ALA A 67 -7.16 -3.68 -2.55
CA ALA A 67 -6.38 -3.09 -1.46
C ALA A 67 -6.08 -1.60 -1.73
N LEU A 68 -5.68 -1.25 -2.96
CA LEU A 68 -5.41 0.14 -3.33
C LEU A 68 -6.68 1.01 -3.27
N MET A 69 -7.84 0.49 -3.68
CA MET A 69 -9.13 1.18 -3.51
C MET A 69 -9.41 1.44 -2.02
N GLY A 70 -9.26 0.42 -1.17
CA GLY A 70 -9.43 0.55 0.28
C GLY A 70 -8.48 1.59 0.89
N VAL A 71 -7.20 1.57 0.50
CA VAL A 71 -6.20 2.55 0.96
C VAL A 71 -6.60 3.97 0.58
N GLN A 72 -7.01 4.23 -0.66
CA GLN A 72 -7.39 5.58 -1.08
C GLN A 72 -8.67 6.07 -0.38
N GLN A 73 -9.67 5.20 -0.22
CA GLN A 73 -10.90 5.52 0.50
C GLN A 73 -10.62 5.85 1.99
N THR A 74 -9.74 5.07 2.62
CA THR A 74 -9.31 5.28 4.01
C THR A 74 -8.54 6.58 4.19
N ARG A 75 -7.61 6.87 3.28
CA ARG A 75 -6.87 8.13 3.28
C ARG A 75 -7.80 9.31 3.11
N GLU A 76 -8.78 9.20 2.20
CA GLU A 76 -9.76 10.25 1.99
C GLU A 76 -10.61 10.48 3.25
N PHE A 77 -11.06 9.42 3.93
CA PHE A 77 -11.78 9.51 5.20
C PHE A 77 -10.99 10.30 6.25
N PHE A 78 -9.75 9.90 6.54
CA PHE A 78 -8.92 10.60 7.54
C PHE A 78 -8.57 12.02 7.12
N LEU A 79 -8.28 12.27 5.83
CA LEU A 79 -8.00 13.62 5.35
C LEU A 79 -9.22 14.54 5.44
N LYS A 80 -10.43 14.02 5.22
CA LYS A 80 -11.68 14.77 5.39
C LYS A 80 -11.96 15.07 6.87
N ARG A 81 -11.83 14.06 7.74
CA ARG A 81 -12.15 14.18 9.17
C ARG A 81 -11.10 14.97 9.96
N ASP A 82 -9.82 14.78 9.62
CA ASP A 82 -8.71 15.21 10.47
C ASP A 82 -7.79 16.21 9.76
N GLY A 83 -7.89 16.34 8.44
CA GLY A 83 -7.05 17.22 7.64
C GLY A 83 -5.63 16.72 7.42
N HIS A 84 -5.11 15.75 8.17
CA HIS A 84 -3.72 15.29 8.08
C HIS A 84 -3.59 13.81 8.46
N LEU A 85 -2.52 13.17 7.96
CA LEU A 85 -2.25 11.74 8.19
C LEU A 85 -1.05 11.51 9.12
N MET A 86 0.05 12.24 8.90
CA MET A 86 1.26 12.13 9.72
C MET A 86 1.01 12.77 11.09
N ASP A 87 1.54 12.19 12.17
CA ASP A 87 1.37 12.69 13.55
C ASP A 87 -0.08 12.83 14.03
N ASN A 88 -1.00 12.08 13.42
CA ASN A 88 -2.41 12.06 13.81
C ASN A 88 -2.66 10.93 14.83
N PRO A 89 -2.88 11.24 16.12
CA PRO A 89 -3.01 10.23 17.18
C PRO A 89 -4.31 9.41 17.08
N ARG A 90 -5.27 9.83 16.24
CA ARG A 90 -6.56 9.13 16.08
C ARG A 90 -6.50 7.96 15.10
N ILE A 91 -5.57 7.99 14.14
CA ILE A 91 -5.50 6.97 13.08
C ILE A 91 -5.18 5.59 13.64
N GLY A 92 -4.18 5.48 14.50
CA GLY A 92 -3.75 4.19 15.08
C GLY A 92 -4.89 3.46 15.81
N PRO A 93 -5.58 4.10 16.79
CA PRO A 93 -6.74 3.52 17.45
C PRO A 93 -7.85 3.08 16.49
N ASP A 94 -8.16 3.89 15.47
CA ASP A 94 -9.19 3.57 14.49
C ASP A 94 -8.81 2.35 13.64
N LEU A 95 -7.58 2.30 13.11
CA LEU A 95 -7.09 1.14 12.36
C LEU A 95 -7.04 -0.13 13.24
N ARG A 96 -6.66 0.02 14.52
CA ARG A 96 -6.69 -1.10 15.46
C ARG A 96 -8.09 -1.65 15.62
N GLU A 97 -9.07 -0.80 15.88
CA GLU A 97 -10.45 -1.25 16.13
C GLU A 97 -11.09 -1.82 14.86
N HIS A 98 -10.92 -1.16 13.72
CA HIS A 98 -11.67 -1.49 12.51
C HIS A 98 -10.96 -2.47 11.58
N TYR A 99 -9.62 -2.47 11.50
CA TYR A 99 -8.87 -3.31 10.56
C TYR A 99 -8.19 -4.50 11.21
N TRP A 100 -7.53 -4.28 12.35
CA TRP A 100 -6.66 -5.32 12.93
C TRP A 100 -7.40 -6.23 13.90
N LYS A 101 -8.12 -5.66 14.87
CA LYS A 101 -8.80 -6.39 15.93
C LYS A 101 -9.80 -7.45 15.42
N PRO A 102 -10.56 -7.24 14.33
CA PRO A 102 -11.51 -8.26 13.90
C PRO A 102 -10.85 -9.48 13.22
N GLY A 103 -9.59 -9.39 12.77
CA GLY A 103 -8.91 -10.48 12.08
C GLY A 103 -9.70 -11.00 10.89
N ASN A 104 -9.79 -12.32 10.71
CA ASN A 104 -10.52 -12.95 9.61
C ASN A 104 -12.05 -13.08 9.85
N SER A 105 -12.61 -12.43 10.88
CA SER A 105 -14.04 -12.52 11.19
C SER A 105 -14.95 -11.72 10.24
N ARG A 106 -14.37 -10.89 9.37
CA ARG A 106 -15.09 -10.02 8.43
C ARG A 106 -14.50 -10.12 7.03
N ARG A 107 -15.29 -9.76 6.01
CA ARG A 107 -14.80 -9.67 4.63
C ARG A 107 -14.08 -8.35 4.42
N PHE A 108 -13.26 -8.29 3.36
CA PHE A 108 -12.46 -7.11 3.06
C PHE A 108 -13.29 -5.79 2.97
N PRO A 109 -14.40 -5.72 2.22
CA PRO A 109 -15.20 -4.49 2.13
C PRO A 109 -15.77 -4.04 3.47
N ASP A 110 -16.11 -4.99 4.36
CA ASP A 110 -16.71 -4.72 5.66
C ASP A 110 -15.76 -3.96 6.58
N PHE A 111 -14.43 -4.17 6.47
CA PHE A 111 -13.45 -3.38 7.21
C PHE A 111 -13.49 -1.92 6.78
N ILE A 112 -13.51 -1.68 5.47
CA ILE A 112 -13.53 -0.33 4.90
C ILE A 112 -14.80 0.39 5.33
N GLU A 113 -15.96 -0.25 5.16
CA GLU A 113 -17.24 0.33 5.54
C GLU A 113 -17.35 0.58 7.04
N SER A 114 -16.84 -0.35 7.87
CA SER A 114 -16.81 -0.16 9.31
C SER A 114 -15.99 1.06 9.75
N LEU A 115 -14.93 1.41 9.02
CA LEU A 115 -14.08 2.57 9.33
C LEU A 115 -14.62 3.86 8.69
N THR A 116 -15.02 3.82 7.42
CA THR A 116 -15.35 5.02 6.64
C THR A 116 -16.83 5.36 6.64
N GLY A 117 -17.68 4.45 7.13
CA GLY A 117 -19.14 4.58 7.11
C GLY A 117 -19.77 4.44 5.74
N THR A 118 -19.00 3.99 4.73
CA THR A 118 -19.46 3.87 3.34
C THR A 118 -18.91 2.60 2.69
N PRO A 119 -19.68 1.93 1.81
CA PRO A 119 -19.19 0.75 1.09
C PRO A 119 -17.90 1.01 0.33
N LEU A 120 -17.10 -0.04 0.12
CA LEU A 120 -15.89 0.04 -0.72
C LEU A 120 -16.27 0.53 -2.13
N SER A 121 -15.59 1.58 -2.60
CA SER A 121 -15.81 2.13 -3.94
C SER A 121 -14.48 2.50 -4.62
N ALA A 122 -14.53 2.65 -5.95
CA ALA A 122 -13.36 3.08 -6.73
C ALA A 122 -13.17 4.60 -6.74
N ASN A 123 -14.09 5.37 -6.16
CA ASN A 123 -14.16 6.83 -6.34
C ASN A 123 -12.88 7.55 -5.89
N ALA A 124 -12.40 7.23 -4.68
CA ALA A 124 -11.19 7.84 -4.14
C ALA A 124 -9.94 7.47 -4.97
N LEU A 125 -9.88 6.23 -5.45
CA LEU A 125 -8.80 5.78 -6.33
C LEU A 125 -8.86 6.48 -7.69
N ALA A 126 -10.04 6.53 -8.32
CA ALA A 126 -10.25 7.19 -9.61
C ALA A 126 -9.87 8.67 -9.55
N LYS A 127 -10.33 9.38 -8.50
CA LYS A 127 -9.90 10.76 -8.22
C LYS A 127 -8.39 10.87 -8.04
N SER A 128 -7.75 9.86 -7.46
CA SER A 128 -6.31 9.86 -7.27
C SER A 128 -5.52 9.72 -8.57
N VAL A 129 -5.92 8.78 -9.44
CA VAL A 129 -5.16 8.44 -10.65
C VAL A 129 -5.48 9.35 -11.84
N ASN A 130 -6.62 10.04 -11.82
CA ASN A 130 -7.02 10.99 -12.87
C ASN A 130 -6.52 12.41 -12.62
N ARG A 131 -5.70 12.64 -11.60
CA ARG A 131 -5.08 13.95 -11.34
C ARG A 131 -4.06 14.28 -12.42
N THR A 132 -4.04 15.54 -12.83
CA THR A 132 -2.94 16.06 -13.63
C THR A 132 -1.66 16.17 -12.78
N PRO A 133 -0.47 16.20 -13.40
CA PRO A 133 0.78 16.47 -12.68
C PRO A 133 0.72 17.76 -11.86
N ASP A 134 0.14 18.84 -12.43
CA ASP A 134 0.04 20.13 -11.76
C ASP A 134 -0.88 20.08 -10.53
N GLU A 135 -2.03 19.40 -10.63
CA GLU A 135 -2.92 19.19 -9.49
C GLU A 135 -2.23 18.37 -8.39
N ALA A 136 -1.49 17.33 -8.77
CA ALA A 136 -0.75 16.50 -7.82
C ALA A 136 0.34 17.30 -7.10
N VAL A 137 1.09 18.14 -7.82
CA VAL A 137 2.13 19.02 -7.26
C VAL A 137 1.51 20.08 -6.35
N ALA A 138 0.44 20.74 -6.79
CA ALA A 138 -0.24 21.76 -6.00
C ALA A 138 -0.79 21.19 -4.68
N GLU A 139 -1.43 20.00 -4.73
CA GLU A 139 -1.90 19.34 -3.52
C GLU A 139 -0.75 18.91 -2.60
N ALA A 140 0.35 18.40 -3.16
CA ALA A 140 1.52 18.03 -2.37
C ALA A 140 2.13 19.25 -1.63
N LYS A 141 2.27 20.40 -2.31
CA LYS A 141 2.73 21.66 -1.69
C LYS A 141 1.81 22.09 -0.56
N LYS A 142 0.49 22.12 -0.79
CA LYS A 142 -0.50 22.45 0.24
C LYS A 142 -0.42 21.53 1.46
N ARG A 143 -0.21 20.23 1.24
CA ARG A 143 -0.03 19.25 2.33
C ARG A 143 1.26 19.49 3.11
N PHE A 144 2.35 19.84 2.42
CA PHE A 144 3.62 20.16 3.03
C PHE A 144 3.55 21.43 3.89
N GLU A 145 2.99 22.52 3.36
CA GLU A 145 2.79 23.79 4.08
C GLU A 145 1.94 23.59 5.34
N ARG A 146 0.85 22.84 5.22
CA ARG A 146 0.00 22.49 6.38
C ARG A 146 0.74 21.64 7.41
N GLY A 147 1.72 20.84 6.99
CA GLY A 147 2.55 20.06 7.91
C GLY A 147 3.21 20.92 8.99
N ALA A 148 3.55 22.18 8.67
CA ALA A 148 4.14 23.11 9.64
C ALA A 148 3.20 23.47 10.80
N SER A 149 1.88 23.33 10.62
CA SER A 149 0.88 23.59 11.69
C SER A 149 0.46 22.33 12.44
N VAL A 150 0.95 21.15 12.06
CA VAL A 150 0.67 19.90 12.77
C VAL A 150 1.61 19.81 13.98
N PRO A 151 1.09 19.69 15.21
CA PRO A 151 1.94 19.56 16.39
C PRO A 151 2.77 18.27 16.33
N SER A 152 4.09 18.40 16.43
CA SER A 152 4.98 17.25 16.53
C SER A 152 4.81 16.54 17.87
N HIS A 153 4.96 15.21 17.87
CA HIS A 153 5.07 14.45 19.11
C HIS A 153 6.39 14.75 19.82
N THR A 154 6.32 15.25 21.06
CA THR A 154 7.49 15.63 21.86
C THR A 154 7.74 14.71 23.07
N ALA A 155 6.82 13.79 23.36
CA ALA A 155 6.98 12.87 24.48
C ALA A 155 7.96 11.73 24.14
N PRO A 156 8.53 11.07 25.16
CA PRO A 156 9.38 9.91 24.93
C PRO A 156 8.63 8.79 24.20
N ILE A 157 9.22 8.27 23.12
CA ILE A 157 8.61 7.23 22.29
C ILE A 157 8.68 5.89 23.03
N ARG A 158 7.52 5.30 23.35
CA ARG A 158 7.41 3.97 23.94
C ARG A 158 6.79 3.01 22.94
N LEU A 159 7.61 2.18 22.29
CA LEU A 159 7.15 1.26 21.25
C LEU A 159 6.49 -0.02 21.79
N GLY A 160 6.74 -0.40 23.05
CA GLY A 160 6.32 -1.71 23.57
C GLY A 160 6.94 -2.87 22.77
N ALA A 161 8.17 -2.69 22.28
CA ALA A 161 8.86 -3.63 21.43
C ALA A 161 10.35 -3.69 21.76
N HIS A 162 10.96 -4.85 21.52
CA HIS A 162 12.41 -5.01 21.56
C HIS A 162 12.99 -4.83 20.14
N VAL A 163 13.66 -3.71 19.89
CA VAL A 163 14.23 -3.36 18.59
C VAL A 163 15.74 -3.62 18.59
N ARG A 164 16.26 -4.25 17.53
CA ARG A 164 17.70 -4.42 17.30
C ARG A 164 18.04 -3.98 15.88
N VAL A 165 19.09 -3.19 15.75
CA VAL A 165 19.69 -2.88 14.45
C VAL A 165 20.94 -3.75 14.30
N VAL A 166 20.99 -4.52 13.23
CA VAL A 166 22.06 -5.50 12.98
C VAL A 166 22.66 -5.26 11.60
N HIS A 167 23.98 -5.22 11.52
CA HIS A 167 24.74 -5.21 10.27
C HIS A 167 25.54 -6.52 10.16
N GLY A 168 25.11 -7.42 9.29
CA GLY A 168 25.65 -8.77 9.23
C GLY A 168 25.41 -9.52 10.54
N HIS A 169 26.49 -9.79 11.29
CA HIS A 169 26.46 -10.43 12.61
C HIS A 169 26.66 -9.44 13.78
N LYS A 170 26.92 -8.16 13.50
CA LYS A 170 27.17 -7.14 14.51
C LYS A 170 25.87 -6.45 14.90
N VAL A 171 25.53 -6.49 16.19
CA VAL A 171 24.49 -5.61 16.75
C VAL A 171 25.05 -4.20 16.83
N VAL A 172 24.43 -3.28 16.11
CA VAL A 172 24.80 -1.85 16.09
C VAL A 172 24.22 -1.14 17.31
N THR A 173 22.96 -1.42 17.62
CA THR A 173 22.26 -0.91 18.80
C THR A 173 21.01 -1.76 19.09
N SER A 174 20.48 -1.63 20.31
CA SER A 174 19.24 -2.27 20.74
C SER A 174 18.46 -1.38 21.70
N ALA A 175 17.14 -1.38 21.58
CA ALA A 175 16.23 -0.82 22.56
C ALA A 175 15.29 -1.92 23.07
N SER A 176 15.24 -2.14 24.39
CA SER A 176 14.28 -3.07 25.00
C SER A 176 13.10 -2.32 25.61
N GLU A 177 12.00 -3.04 25.80
CA GLU A 177 10.81 -2.51 26.48
C GLU A 177 11.12 -2.02 27.91
N GLN A 178 12.04 -2.70 28.61
CA GLN A 178 12.44 -2.33 29.98
C GLN A 178 13.21 -1.00 30.03
N ALA A 179 13.84 -0.58 28.94
CA ALA A 179 14.58 0.68 28.87
C ALA A 179 13.67 1.90 28.64
N GLY A 180 12.36 1.70 28.45
CA GLY A 180 11.39 2.78 28.30
C GLY A 180 11.67 3.72 27.10
N GLY A 181 11.19 4.96 27.19
CA GLY A 181 11.34 5.94 26.10
C GLY A 181 12.77 6.48 25.93
N GLU A 182 13.58 6.47 26.98
CA GLU A 182 14.98 6.87 26.94
C GLU A 182 15.83 5.83 26.18
N GLY A 183 15.53 4.54 26.35
CA GLY A 183 16.19 3.46 25.62
C GLY A 183 16.03 3.56 24.10
N PHE A 184 14.84 3.92 23.61
CA PHE A 184 14.63 4.11 22.18
C PHE A 184 15.39 5.32 21.63
N ALA A 185 15.35 6.46 22.35
CA ALA A 185 16.08 7.66 21.95
C ALA A 185 17.60 7.43 21.90
N SER A 186 18.15 6.72 22.90
CA SER A 186 19.57 6.32 22.92
C SER A 186 19.92 5.44 21.73
N ALA A 187 19.10 4.41 21.44
CA ALA A 187 19.34 3.54 20.30
C ALA A 187 19.32 4.30 18.96
N CYS A 188 18.42 5.27 18.79
CA CYS A 188 18.44 6.15 17.62
C CYS A 188 19.73 6.98 17.52
N ALA A 189 20.27 7.46 18.64
CA ALA A 189 21.52 8.20 18.68
C ALA A 189 22.73 7.32 18.32
N ASP A 190 22.79 6.10 18.87
CA ASP A 190 23.83 5.11 18.56
C ASP A 190 23.82 4.76 17.06
N PHE A 191 22.64 4.48 16.52
CA PHE A 191 22.49 4.18 15.10
C PHE A 191 22.94 5.35 14.21
N ARG A 192 22.57 6.58 14.58
CA ARG A 192 23.02 7.79 13.86
C ARG A 192 24.53 7.95 13.89
N THR A 193 25.16 7.69 15.03
CA THR A 193 26.63 7.72 15.17
C THR A 193 27.28 6.66 14.30
N TRP A 194 26.75 5.44 14.28
CA TRP A 194 27.25 4.37 13.45
C TRP A 194 27.18 4.68 11.94
N ILE A 195 26.07 5.25 11.46
CA ILE A 195 25.95 5.69 10.06
C ILE A 195 26.98 6.77 9.71
N LYS A 196 27.20 7.73 10.61
CA LYS A 196 28.19 8.81 10.41
C LYS A 196 29.63 8.31 10.42
N ALA A 197 29.91 7.18 11.06
CA ALA A 197 31.24 6.58 11.11
C ALA A 197 31.68 5.92 9.79
N GLY A 198 30.81 5.85 8.78
CA GLY A 198 31.18 5.45 7.41
C GLY A 198 31.53 3.97 7.25
N VAL A 199 30.64 3.09 7.72
CA VAL A 199 30.70 1.65 7.40
C VAL A 199 30.20 1.39 5.98
#